data_AF-A0A2R6F6N7-F1
#
_entry.id   AF-A0A2R6F6N7-F1
#
_cell.length_a   1.000
_cell.length_b   1.000
_cell.length_c   1.000
_cell.angle_alpha   90.00
_cell.angle_beta   90.00
_cell.angle_gamma   90.00
#
_symmetry.space_group_name_H-M   'P 1'
#
loop_
_entity.id
_entity.type
_entity.pdbx_description
1 polymer ?
#
loop_
_entity_poly.entity_id
_entity_poly.type
_entity_poly.pdbx_seq_one_letter_code
_entity_poly.pdbx_strand_id
1 'polypeptide(L)' 'MTDTTLDVGGIPPAERHPRVHEAFADLDSGDTLTLINDHEPRPLFYEMGAEVEAFDAGGYAVERRSADEFIAEFPKE' A
#
# COMPACT_ATOMS: atom_id res chain seq x y z
N MET A 1 -10.69 12.35 -2.40
CA MET A 1 -10.10 11.35 -3.30
C MET A 1 -8.92 11.97 -3.99
N THR A 2 -7.94 12.35 -3.18
CA THR A 2 -6.56 12.52 -3.59
C THR A 2 -5.98 11.11 -3.62
N ASP A 3 -5.39 10.71 -4.73
CA ASP A 3 -4.68 9.43 -4.82
C ASP A 3 -3.19 9.71 -4.65
N THR A 4 -2.56 9.11 -3.63
CA THR A 4 -1.12 9.21 -3.41
C THR A 4 -0.47 7.97 -3.98
N THR A 5 0.54 8.10 -4.83
CA THR A 5 1.28 6.95 -5.38
C THR A 5 2.68 6.86 -4.76
N LEU A 6 3.05 5.68 -4.28
CA LEU A 6 4.37 5.38 -3.74
C LEU A 6 4.97 4.15 -4.44
N ASP A 7 6.13 4.33 -5.07
CA ASP A 7 6.93 3.24 -5.61
C ASP A 7 7.87 2.70 -4.52
N VAL A 8 7.68 1.43 -4.17
CA VAL A 8 8.49 0.73 -3.16
C VAL A 8 9.39 -0.36 -3.76
N GLY A 9 9.32 -0.61 -5.06
CA GLY A 9 10.13 -1.63 -5.73
C GLY A 9 11.63 -1.35 -5.62
N GLY A 10 12.03 -0.07 -5.65
CA GLY A 10 13.43 0.35 -5.45
C GLY A 10 13.88 0.50 -3.99
N ILE A 11 12.96 0.42 -3.03
CA ILE A 11 13.26 0.68 -1.61
C ILE A 11 13.81 -0.61 -0.97
N PRO A 12 14.84 -0.56 -0.10
CA PRO A 12 15.32 -1.73 0.63
C PRO A 12 14.19 -2.39 1.45
N PRO A 13 14.11 -3.74 1.52
CA PRO A 13 13.00 -4.43 2.19
C PRO A 13 12.71 -3.95 3.61
N ALA A 14 13.75 -3.65 4.39
CA ALA A 14 13.62 -3.17 5.77
C ALA A 14 13.02 -1.75 5.88
N GLU A 15 13.08 -0.96 4.82
CA GLU A 15 12.57 0.41 4.77
C GLU A 15 11.18 0.51 4.12
N ARG A 16 10.74 -0.52 3.39
CA ARG A 16 9.47 -0.51 2.65
C ARG A 16 8.28 -0.30 3.57
N HIS A 17 8.12 -1.15 4.59
CA HIS A 17 6.96 -1.10 5.47
C HIS A 17 6.90 0.25 6.22
N PRO A 18 7.97 0.72 6.90
CA PRO A 18 7.94 2.04 7.54
C PRO A 18 7.51 3.18 6.61
N ARG A 19 7.97 3.18 5.36
CA ARG A 19 7.61 4.20 4.36
C ARG A 19 6.16 4.13 3.93
N VAL A 20 5.62 2.93 3.77
CA VAL A 20 4.20 2.72 3.44
C VAL A 20 3.32 3.20 4.60
N HIS A 21 3.66 2.82 5.84
CA HIS A 21 2.94 3.25 7.03
C HIS A 21 2.94 4.77 7.19
N GLU A 22 4.10 5.42 6.98
CA GLU A 22 4.21 6.88 7.00
C GLU A 22 3.32 7.53 5.92
N ALA A 23 3.42 7.07 4.67
CA ALA A 23 2.61 7.60 3.58
C ALA A 23 1.11 7.38 3.79
N PHE A 24 0.71 6.25 4.37
CA PHE A 24 -0.69 5.95 4.69
C PHE A 24 -1.22 6.78 5.86
N ALA A 25 -0.38 7.03 6.88
CA ALA A 25 -0.74 7.85 8.02
C ALA A 25 -1.07 9.30 7.61
N ASP A 26 -0.36 9.83 6.61
CA ASP A 26 -0.54 11.18 6.08
C ASP A 26 -1.79 11.37 5.20
N LEU A 27 -2.48 10.28 4.81
CA LEU A 27 -3.73 10.37 4.05
C LEU A 27 -4.90 10.88 4.90
N ASP A 28 -5.83 11.58 4.26
CA ASP A 28 -7.15 11.83 4.83
C ASP A 28 -8.05 10.59 4.71
N SER A 29 -9.05 10.46 5.59
CA SER A 29 -10.08 9.41 5.44
C SER A 29 -10.84 9.58 4.12
N GLY A 30 -11.03 8.48 3.40
CA GLY A 30 -11.61 8.42 2.06
C GLY A 30 -10.62 8.61 0.91
N ASP A 31 -9.32 8.77 1.19
CA ASP A 31 -8.25 8.76 0.19
C ASP A 31 -7.58 7.37 0.09
N THR A 32 -6.81 7.16 -0.98
CA THR A 32 -6.17 5.89 -1.31
C THR A 32 -4.67 6.06 -1.53
N LEU A 33 -3.89 5.12 -0.98
CA LEU A 33 -2.47 4.96 -1.28
C LEU A 33 -2.30 3.88 -2.36
N THR A 34 -1.82 4.27 -3.52
CA THR A 34 -1.43 3.37 -4.60
C THR A 34 0.04 2.98 -4.46
N LEU A 35 0.34 1.70 -4.27
CA LEU A 35 1.70 1.16 -4.16
C LEU A 35 2.14 0.47 -5.44
N ILE A 36 3.31 0.84 -5.95
CA ILE A 36 4.00 0.09 -7.02
C ILE A 36 5.06 -0.80 -6.37
N ASN A 37 4.91 -2.12 -6.51
CA ASN A 37 5.77 -3.13 -5.90
C ASN A 37 6.45 -3.99 -6.96
N ASP A 38 7.68 -4.42 -6.68
CA ASP A 38 8.43 -5.38 -7.49
C ASP A 38 7.97 -6.85 -7.30
N HIS A 39 7.12 -7.10 -6.31
CA HIS A 39 6.55 -8.40 -6.01
C HIS A 39 5.14 -8.24 -5.39
N GLU A 40 4.45 -9.36 -5.19
CA GLU A 40 3.08 -9.34 -4.67
C GLU A 40 3.04 -8.89 -3.19
N PRO A 41 2.30 -7.82 -2.84
CA PRO A 41 2.35 -7.19 -1.51
C PRO A 41 1.51 -7.91 -0.43
N ARG A 42 1.35 -9.24 -0.52
CA ARG A 42 0.56 -10.02 0.46
C ARG A 42 1.00 -9.81 1.91
N PRO A 43 2.31 -9.86 2.26
CA PRO A 43 2.73 -9.66 3.65
C PRO A 43 2.31 -8.29 4.18
N LEU A 44 2.47 -7.25 3.36
CA LEU A 44 2.11 -5.88 3.69
C LEU A 44 0.60 -5.70 3.85
N PHE A 45 -0.22 -6.32 2.99
CA PHE A 45 -1.68 -6.33 3.16
C PHE A 45 -2.09 -6.88 4.52
N TYR A 46 -1.54 -8.03 4.94
CA TYR A 46 -1.87 -8.62 6.24
C TYR A 46 -1.37 -7.78 7.40
N GLU A 47 -0.20 -7.15 7.27
CA GLU A 47 0.34 -6.23 8.28
C GLU A 47 -0.56 -5.00 8.45
N MET A 48 -0.92 -4.32 7.36
CA MET A 48 -1.83 -3.17 7.38
C MET A 48 -3.18 -3.53 8.01
N GLY A 49 -3.77 -4.68 7.62
CA GLY A 49 -5.04 -5.15 8.18
C GLY A 49 -4.97 -5.58 9.65
N ALA A 50 -3.78 -5.85 10.18
CA ALA A 50 -3.59 -6.20 11.59
C ALA A 50 -3.23 -4.99 12.46
N GLU A 51 -2.50 -4.02 11.92
CA GLU A 51 -1.89 -2.93 12.69
C GLU A 51 -2.54 -1.56 12.47
N VAL A 52 -3.32 -1.38 11.40
CA VAL A 52 -3.87 -0.08 11.02
C VAL A 52 -5.40 -0.12 11.01
N GLU A 53 -6.01 0.44 12.05
CA GLU A 53 -7.48 0.45 12.20
C GLU A 53 -8.21 1.20 11.08
N ALA A 54 -7.58 2.22 10.49
CA ALA A 54 -8.14 3.01 9.40
C ALA A 54 -7.94 2.38 8.01
N PHE A 55 -7.30 1.21 7.91
CA PHE A 55 -7.09 0.55 6.63
C PHE A 55 -8.33 -0.25 6.23
N ASP A 56 -8.92 0.13 5.10
CA ASP A 56 -10.05 -0.60 4.52
C ASP A 56 -9.56 -1.83 3.76
N ALA A 57 -9.45 -2.93 4.49
CA ALA A 57 -9.10 -4.23 3.91
C ALA A 57 -10.17 -4.76 2.95
N GLY A 58 -11.41 -4.27 3.01
CA GLY A 58 -12.49 -4.65 2.09
C GLY A 58 -12.41 -3.95 0.74
N GLY A 59 -11.90 -2.71 0.72
CA GLY A 59 -11.62 -1.92 -0.48
C GLY A 59 -10.25 -2.16 -1.10
N TYR A 60 -9.37 -2.93 -0.44
CA TYR A 60 -8.06 -3.28 -0.97
C TYR A 60 -8.15 -3.99 -2.33
N ALA A 61 -7.33 -3.54 -3.28
CA ALA A 61 -7.19 -4.17 -4.60
C ALA A 61 -5.72 -4.35 -4.98
N VAL A 62 -5.44 -5.38 -5.76
CA VAL A 62 -4.10 -5.59 -6.34
C VAL A 62 -4.21 -6.07 -7.78
N GLU A 63 -3.44 -5.44 -8.65
CA GLU A 63 -3.29 -5.83 -10.04
C GLU A 63 -1.81 -6.11 -10.36
N ARG A 64 -1.55 -7.28 -10.95
CA ARG A 64 -0.24 -7.59 -11.52
C ARG A 64 -0.15 -7.04 -12.94
N ARG A 65 0.69 -6.01 -13.14
CA ARG A 65 0.92 -5.38 -14.44
C ARG A 65 1.97 -6.12 -15.27
N SER A 66 3.01 -6.67 -14.63
CA SER A 66 4.06 -7.43 -15.31
C SER A 66 4.66 -8.53 -14.43
N ALA A 67 5.78 -9.14 -14.85
CA ALA A 67 6.45 -10.18 -14.07
C ALA A 67 6.86 -9.68 -12.68
N ASP A 68 7.37 -8.44 -12.63
CA ASP A 68 7.99 -7.78 -11.47
C ASP A 68 7.32 -6.42 -11.20
N GLU A 69 6.04 -6.27 -11.53
CA GLU A 69 5.29 -5.04 -11.26
C GLU A 69 3.86 -5.36 -10.79
N PHE A 70 3.57 -4.94 -9.56
CA PHE A 70 2.28 -5.08 -8.89
C PHE A 70 1.83 -3.70 -8.43
N ILE A 71 0.61 -3.32 -8.81
CA ILE A 71 -0.04 -2.11 -8.33
C ILE A 71 -1.07 -2.53 -7.29
N ALA A 72 -0.97 -1.99 -6.09
CA ALA A 72 -1.90 -2.28 -5.01
C ALA A 72 -2.50 -1.01 -4.43
N GLU A 73 -3.81 -1.00 -4.23
CA GLU A 73 -4.58 0.12 -3.72
C GLU A 73 -4.90 -0.11 -2.24
N PHE A 74 -4.50 0.83 -1.40
CA PHE A 74 -4.69 0.80 0.04
C PHE A 74 -5.61 1.97 0.44
N PRO A 75 -6.94 1.77 0.47
CA PRO A 75 -7.89 2.79 0.89
C PRO A 75 -7.87 3.03 2.39
N LYS A 76 -8.17 4.27 2.80
CA LYS A 76 -8.30 4.70 4.19
C LYS A 76 -9.75 5.05 4.52
N GLU A 77 -10.27 4.53 5.64
CA GLU A 77 -11.62 4.79 6.17
C GLU A 77 -11.69 5.95 7.17
#